data_AF-A0A7C6TMJ6-F1
#
_entry.id   AF-A0A7C6TMJ6-F1
#
_cell.length_a   1.000
_cell.length_b   1.000
_cell.length_c   1.000
_cell.angle_alpha   90.00
_cell.angle_beta   90.00
_cell.angle_gamma   90.00
#
_symmetry.space_group_name_H-M   'P 1'
#
loop_
_entity.id
_entity.type
_entity.pdbx_description
1 polymer ?
#
loop_
_entity_poly.entity_id
_entity_poly.type
_entity_poly.pdbx_seq_one_letter_code
_entity_poly.pdbx_strand_id
1 'polypeptide(L)'
;MSLTSPIRTAFDLIGQLGEPEGFAALETCLRRSVFGSDAGADEAARFGYPPDTQALAERRIAEDFMPVLLRLSKGQSRAQRLLSAVGPLSESYAESRFKYNLAQLRLTGFRQQTRIWDGRAFLTRVDFLHRESRTIVLVDGFSKYADNGVRLVRKEVRQYNRLLELGYRIVRLNFNEVINLEECATKLFGQAPHLRAFIAPRQRSGVR
;
A
#
# COMPACT_ATOMS: atom_id res chain seq x y z
N MET A 1 -1.08 33.26 8.08
CA MET A 1 -0.12 32.14 8.03
C MET A 1 -0.75 30.97 8.78
N SER A 2 -0.91 29.80 8.16
CA SER A 2 -1.41 28.62 8.89
C SER A 2 -0.28 28.05 9.75
N LEU A 3 -0.55 27.74 11.02
CA LEU A 3 0.42 27.15 11.95
C LEU A 3 0.91 25.76 11.48
N THR A 4 0.05 25.01 10.78
CA THR A 4 0.37 23.70 10.21
C THR A 4 -0.40 23.47 8.90
N SER A 5 -0.10 22.38 8.21
CA SER A 5 -0.86 21.84 7.08
C SER A 5 -1.03 20.33 7.27
N PRO A 6 -1.99 19.68 6.59
CA PRO A 6 -2.12 18.22 6.66
C PRO A 6 -0.80 17.48 6.37
N ILE A 7 -0.05 17.94 5.37
CA ILE A 7 1.26 17.38 5.00
C ILE A 7 2.29 17.61 6.11
N ARG A 8 2.35 18.81 6.69
CA ARG A 8 3.25 19.10 7.81
C ARG A 8 2.93 18.22 9.01
N THR A 9 1.65 18.10 9.36
CA THR A 9 1.19 17.21 10.43
C THR A 9 1.57 15.76 10.14
N ALA A 10 1.40 15.27 8.91
CA ALA A 10 1.80 13.91 8.53
C ALA A 10 3.29 13.65 8.74
N PHE A 11 4.16 14.61 8.43
CA PHE A 11 5.58 14.51 8.76
C PHE A 11 5.85 14.53 10.27
N ASP A 12 5.16 15.37 11.04
CA ASP A 12 5.33 15.44 12.49
C ASP A 12 4.90 14.14 13.19
N LEU A 13 3.90 13.43 12.65
CA LEU A 13 3.46 12.13 13.16
C LEU A 13 4.56 11.05 13.12
N ILE A 14 5.53 11.15 12.21
CA ILE A 14 6.69 10.24 12.16
C ILE A 14 7.45 10.26 13.51
N GLY A 15 7.58 11.44 14.11
CA GLY A 15 8.28 11.61 15.39
C GLY A 15 7.41 11.39 16.62
N GLN A 16 6.09 11.54 16.50
CA GLN A 16 5.15 11.46 17.62
C GLN A 16 4.58 10.06 17.82
N LEU A 17 4.19 9.39 16.73
CA LEU A 17 3.53 8.08 16.77
C LEU A 17 4.42 6.97 16.20
N GLY A 18 5.34 7.32 15.32
CA GLY A 18 6.26 6.37 14.69
C GLY A 18 6.23 6.44 13.17
N GLU A 19 7.20 5.78 12.55
CA GLU A 19 7.28 5.71 11.08
C GLU A 19 6.06 5.07 10.42
N PRO A 20 5.45 3.99 10.96
CA PRO A 20 4.26 3.40 10.35
C PRO A 20 3.07 4.35 10.22
N GLU A 21 2.78 5.08 11.29
CA GLU A 21 1.65 6.00 11.40
C GLU A 21 1.89 7.23 10.53
N GLY A 22 3.12 7.78 10.59
CA GLY A 22 3.54 8.86 9.69
C GLY A 22 3.49 8.46 8.22
N PHE A 23 3.91 7.24 7.87
CA PHE A 23 3.85 6.72 6.50
C PHE A 23 2.41 6.65 5.99
N ALA A 24 1.50 6.09 6.78
CA ALA A 24 0.09 6.02 6.41
C ALA A 24 -0.55 7.41 6.29
N ALA A 25 -0.21 8.34 7.19
CA ALA A 25 -0.68 9.73 7.12
C ALA A 25 -0.18 10.43 5.84
N LEU A 26 1.07 10.20 5.43
CA LEU A 26 1.62 10.72 4.18
C LEU A 26 0.90 10.14 2.96
N GLU A 27 0.62 8.84 2.93
CA GLU A 27 -0.16 8.23 1.84
C GLU A 27 -1.58 8.80 1.76
N THR A 28 -2.25 9.00 2.89
CA THR A 28 -3.59 9.64 2.92
C THR A 28 -3.54 11.05 2.37
N CYS A 29 -2.54 11.85 2.78
CA CYS A 29 -2.35 13.19 2.23
C CYS A 29 -2.12 13.15 0.72
N LEU A 30 -1.27 12.23 0.24
CA LEU A 30 -0.93 12.12 -1.17
C LEU A 30 -2.13 11.67 -2.00
N ARG A 31 -2.87 10.66 -1.52
CA ARG A 31 -4.11 10.18 -2.11
C ARG A 31 -5.11 11.34 -2.29
N ARG A 32 -5.32 12.13 -1.24
CA ARG A 32 -6.22 13.30 -1.31
C ARG A 32 -5.68 14.39 -2.24
N SER A 33 -4.38 14.67 -2.26
CA SER A 33 -3.78 15.63 -3.22
C SER A 33 -3.91 15.19 -4.68
N VAL A 34 -3.90 13.88 -4.94
CA VAL A 34 -4.05 13.31 -6.28
C VAL A 34 -5.52 13.33 -6.74
N PHE A 35 -6.45 12.91 -5.89
CA PHE A 35 -7.87 12.77 -6.25
C PHE A 35 -8.76 13.96 -5.83
N GLY A 36 -8.17 14.99 -5.23
CA GLY A 36 -8.82 16.23 -4.78
C GLY A 36 -9.65 16.09 -3.49
N SER A 37 -10.28 14.94 -3.26
CA SER A 37 -11.09 14.66 -2.07
C SER A 37 -11.15 13.15 -1.79
N ASP A 38 -11.63 12.78 -0.61
CA ASP A 38 -11.88 11.38 -0.26
C ASP A 38 -12.95 10.77 -1.18
N ALA A 39 -14.00 11.55 -1.51
CA ALA A 39 -15.03 11.13 -2.46
C ALA A 39 -14.47 10.87 -3.87
N GLY A 40 -13.57 11.73 -4.36
CA GLY A 40 -12.89 11.53 -5.63
C GLY A 40 -11.98 10.30 -5.61
N ALA A 41 -11.33 10.03 -4.48
CA ALA A 41 -10.51 8.84 -4.30
C ALA A 41 -11.34 7.55 -4.28
N ASP A 42 -12.52 7.58 -3.64
CA ASP A 42 -13.48 6.47 -3.61
C ASP A 42 -14.11 6.21 -4.98
N GLU A 43 -14.39 7.26 -5.75
CA GLU A 43 -14.84 7.14 -7.14
C GLU A 43 -13.77 6.46 -8.01
N ALA A 44 -12.51 6.92 -7.91
CA ALA A 44 -11.39 6.29 -8.59
C ALA A 44 -11.18 4.83 -8.16
N ALA A 45 -11.32 4.51 -6.88
CA ALA A 45 -11.30 3.13 -6.40
C ALA A 45 -12.45 2.31 -7.01
N ARG A 46 -13.66 2.86 -7.10
CA ARG A 46 -14.82 2.11 -7.62
C ARG A 46 -14.75 1.85 -9.12
N PHE A 47 -14.40 2.85 -9.92
CA PHE A 47 -14.45 2.78 -11.38
C PHE A 47 -13.09 2.53 -12.03
N GLY A 48 -12.01 2.65 -11.26
CA GLY A 48 -10.64 2.43 -11.68
C GLY A 48 -9.83 3.72 -11.69
N TYR A 49 -8.56 3.55 -11.35
CA TYR A 49 -7.61 4.64 -11.28
C TYR A 49 -7.29 5.21 -12.68
N PRO A 50 -7.25 6.55 -12.82
CA PRO A 50 -6.76 7.20 -14.04
C PRO A 50 -5.37 6.71 -14.45
N PRO A 51 -5.07 6.60 -15.75
CA PRO A 51 -3.77 6.08 -16.21
C PRO A 51 -2.59 6.97 -15.81
N ASP A 52 -2.81 8.26 -15.57
CA ASP A 52 -1.82 9.25 -15.17
C ASP A 52 -1.68 9.40 -13.64
N THR A 53 -2.36 8.57 -12.84
CA THR A 53 -2.36 8.63 -11.36
C THR A 53 -0.94 8.71 -10.79
N GLN A 54 0.00 7.92 -11.31
CA GLN A 54 1.37 7.90 -10.83
C GLN A 54 2.11 9.20 -11.17
N ALA A 55 1.97 9.71 -12.40
CA ALA A 55 2.58 10.97 -12.82
C ALA A 55 1.99 12.17 -12.07
N LEU A 56 0.70 12.12 -11.71
CA LEU A 56 0.09 13.12 -10.85
C LEU A 56 0.62 13.04 -9.41
N ALA A 57 0.78 11.83 -8.87
CA ALA A 57 1.37 11.65 -7.54
C ALA A 57 2.80 12.21 -7.45
N GLU A 58 3.64 11.95 -8.46
CA GLU A 58 5.00 12.49 -8.54
C GLU A 58 5.02 14.02 -8.57
N ARG A 59 4.12 14.63 -9.36
CA ARG A 59 3.93 16.09 -9.38
C ARG A 59 3.50 16.62 -8.01
N ARG A 60 2.50 16.00 -7.37
CA ARG A 60 2.04 16.40 -6.02
C ARG A 60 3.13 16.26 -4.97
N ILE A 61 3.94 15.22 -5.02
CA ILE A 61 5.10 15.07 -4.13
C ILE A 61 6.07 16.25 -4.32
N ALA A 62 6.42 16.58 -5.57
CA ALA A 62 7.36 17.66 -5.87
C ALA A 62 6.83 19.04 -5.46
N GLU A 63 5.55 19.32 -5.72
CA GLU A 63 4.93 20.63 -5.48
C GLU A 63 4.52 20.84 -4.03
N ASP A 64 3.92 19.82 -3.39
CA ASP A 64 3.27 19.98 -2.09
C ASP A 64 4.09 19.41 -0.93
N PHE A 65 4.81 18.30 -1.13
CA PHE A 65 5.52 17.57 -0.07
C PHE A 65 6.96 18.01 0.09
N MET A 66 7.70 18.15 -1.02
CA MET A 66 9.12 18.50 -0.99
C MET A 66 9.38 19.85 -0.29
N PRO A 67 8.61 20.94 -0.51
CA PRO A 67 8.84 22.19 0.20
C PRO A 67 8.62 22.09 1.72
N VAL A 68 7.71 21.22 2.16
CA VAL A 68 7.47 20.98 3.60
C VAL A 68 8.60 20.14 4.19
N LEU A 69 9.02 19.08 3.48
CA LEU A 69 10.13 18.22 3.87
C LEU A 69 11.42 19.02 4.05
N LEU A 70 11.73 19.92 3.12
CA LEU A 70 12.94 20.75 3.15
C LEU A 70 12.96 21.77 4.31
N ARG A 71 11.80 22.06 4.92
CA ARG A 71 11.66 22.96 6.07
C ARG A 71 11.59 22.21 7.42
N LEU A 72 11.69 20.88 7.42
CA LEU A 72 11.76 20.12 8.67
C LEU A 72 13.06 20.45 9.39
N SER A 73 12.98 20.89 10.64
CA SER A 73 14.16 21.19 11.47
C SER A 73 14.90 19.93 11.95
N LYS A 74 14.23 18.77 11.93
CA LYS A 74 14.79 17.47 12.36
C LYS A 74 14.13 16.33 11.61
N GLY A 75 14.82 15.19 11.53
CA GLY A 75 14.26 13.97 10.94
C GLY A 75 14.11 14.00 9.41
N GLN A 76 14.70 14.98 8.72
CA GLN A 76 14.56 15.16 7.28
C GLN A 76 14.97 13.91 6.47
N SER A 77 16.10 13.28 6.79
CA SER A 77 16.55 12.06 6.09
C SER A 77 15.58 10.89 6.26
N ARG A 78 14.98 10.77 7.45
CA ARG A 78 13.94 9.75 7.74
C ARG A 78 12.68 10.05 6.93
N ALA A 79 12.22 11.29 6.97
CA ALA A 79 11.06 11.75 6.20
C ALA A 79 11.25 11.53 4.69
N GLN A 80 12.44 11.84 4.16
CA GLN A 80 12.78 11.64 2.75
C GLN A 80 12.74 10.17 2.35
N ARG A 81 13.28 9.29 3.19
CA ARG A 81 13.21 7.84 2.96
C ARG A 81 11.77 7.36 2.92
N LEU A 82 10.92 7.78 3.87
CA LEU A 82 9.51 7.40 3.86
C LEU A 82 8.77 7.96 2.64
N LEU A 83 8.98 9.24 2.32
CA LEU A 83 8.35 9.90 1.17
C LEU A 83 8.75 9.23 -0.17
N SER A 84 9.95 8.67 -0.29
CA SER A 84 10.34 7.93 -1.51
C SER A 84 9.55 6.64 -1.74
N ALA A 85 8.82 6.15 -0.72
CA ALA A 85 8.06 4.91 -0.79
C ALA A 85 6.53 5.12 -0.74
N VAL A 86 6.03 6.34 -0.50
CA VAL A 86 4.58 6.59 -0.48
C VAL A 86 3.96 6.52 -1.87
N GLY A 87 2.66 6.25 -1.93
CA GLY A 87 1.87 6.35 -3.17
C GLY A 87 0.40 6.60 -2.88
N PRO A 88 -0.41 6.91 -3.91
CA PRO A 88 -1.80 7.32 -3.73
C PRO A 88 -2.80 6.14 -3.69
N LEU A 89 -2.33 4.90 -3.89
CA LEU A 89 -3.17 3.75 -4.21
C LEU A 89 -3.65 2.94 -3.00
N SER A 90 -3.12 3.20 -1.81
CA SER A 90 -3.60 2.53 -0.60
C SER A 90 -5.00 3.02 -0.27
N GLU A 91 -5.98 2.12 -0.30
CA GLU A 91 -7.40 2.46 -0.06
C GLU A 91 -7.75 2.43 1.44
N SER A 92 -6.84 1.95 2.30
CA SER A 92 -7.03 1.87 3.75
C SER A 92 -5.73 2.01 4.53
N TYR A 93 -5.85 2.31 5.83
CA TYR A 93 -4.72 2.31 6.76
C TYR A 93 -3.97 0.97 6.77
N ALA A 94 -4.69 -0.14 6.67
CA ALA A 94 -4.08 -1.47 6.62
C ALA A 94 -3.23 -1.65 5.35
N GLU A 95 -3.70 -1.23 4.18
CA GLU A 95 -2.89 -1.28 2.95
C GLU A 95 -1.61 -0.44 3.07
N SER A 96 -1.70 0.76 3.64
CA SER A 96 -0.53 1.60 3.91
C SER A 96 0.45 0.94 4.87
N ARG A 97 -0.05 0.28 5.93
CA ARG A 97 0.78 -0.47 6.87
C ARG A 97 1.45 -1.67 6.20
N PHE A 98 0.74 -2.40 5.34
CA PHE A 98 1.33 -3.51 4.60
C PHE A 98 2.43 -3.03 3.64
N LYS A 99 2.20 -1.93 2.92
CA LYS A 99 3.21 -1.32 2.05
C LYS A 99 4.44 -0.85 2.82
N TYR A 100 4.25 -0.26 4.00
CA TYR A 100 5.35 0.06 4.90
C TYR A 100 6.12 -1.21 5.32
N ASN A 101 5.42 -2.30 5.66
CA ASN A 101 6.07 -3.56 6.00
C ASN A 101 6.89 -4.13 4.83
N LEU A 102 6.41 -4.02 3.58
CA LEU A 102 7.19 -4.40 2.40
C LEU A 102 8.52 -3.64 2.33
N ALA A 103 8.50 -2.33 2.62
CA ALA A 103 9.72 -1.53 2.68
C ALA A 103 10.67 -1.98 3.80
N GLN A 104 10.14 -2.30 4.99
CA GLN A 104 10.94 -2.82 6.11
C GLN A 104 11.57 -4.18 5.81
N LEU A 105 10.81 -5.06 5.15
CA LEU A 105 11.28 -6.37 4.68
C LEU A 105 12.21 -6.29 3.46
N ARG A 106 12.36 -5.09 2.86
CA ARG A 106 13.03 -4.85 1.58
C ARG A 106 12.49 -5.73 0.45
N LEU A 107 11.22 -6.07 0.53
CA LEU A 107 10.55 -6.93 -0.43
C LEU A 107 10.01 -6.08 -1.58
N THR A 108 10.61 -6.25 -2.76
CA THR A 108 10.27 -5.47 -3.95
C THR A 108 9.29 -6.22 -4.87
N GLY A 109 8.85 -5.60 -5.96
CA GLY A 109 8.10 -6.30 -7.03
C GLY A 109 6.58 -6.35 -6.86
N PHE A 110 6.05 -5.97 -5.68
CA PHE A 110 4.62 -5.80 -5.49
C PHE A 110 4.07 -4.55 -6.20
N ARG A 111 2.92 -4.71 -6.85
CA ARG A 111 2.13 -3.63 -7.46
C ARG A 111 0.76 -3.56 -6.81
N GLN A 112 0.36 -2.35 -6.41
CA GLN A 112 -0.95 -2.12 -5.80
C GLN A 112 -2.07 -2.14 -6.83
N GLN A 113 -3.28 -2.49 -6.39
CA GLN A 113 -4.53 -2.29 -7.13
C GLN A 113 -4.49 -2.90 -8.55
N THR A 114 -3.87 -4.07 -8.69
CA THR A 114 -3.62 -4.69 -9.99
C THR A 114 -4.88 -5.41 -10.50
N ARG A 115 -5.24 -5.17 -11.76
CA ARG A 115 -6.35 -5.87 -12.44
C ARG A 115 -5.89 -7.25 -12.92
N ILE A 116 -6.62 -8.28 -12.54
CA ILE A 116 -6.47 -9.65 -13.02
C ILE A 116 -7.53 -9.93 -14.07
N TRP A 117 -7.07 -10.57 -15.15
CA TRP A 117 -7.89 -10.94 -16.30
C TRP A 117 -7.88 -12.45 -16.47
N ASP A 118 -9.00 -12.98 -16.93
CA ASP A 118 -9.18 -14.36 -17.34
C ASP A 118 -9.51 -14.37 -18.85
N GLY A 119 -8.49 -14.60 -19.67
CA GLY A 119 -8.56 -14.29 -21.10
C GLY A 119 -8.85 -12.80 -21.33
N ARG A 120 -10.00 -12.50 -21.95
CA ARG A 120 -10.46 -11.12 -22.19
C ARG A 120 -11.41 -10.59 -21.11
N ALA A 121 -11.84 -11.44 -20.19
CA ALA A 121 -12.77 -11.06 -19.14
C ALA A 121 -12.02 -10.47 -17.94
N PHE A 122 -12.46 -9.31 -17.46
CA PHE A 122 -11.98 -8.78 -16.19
C PHE A 122 -12.48 -9.67 -15.06
N LEU A 123 -11.56 -10.21 -14.24
CA LEU A 123 -11.91 -11.08 -13.12
C LEU A 123 -12.05 -10.29 -11.82
N THR A 124 -11.01 -9.53 -11.47
CA THR A 124 -10.98 -8.75 -10.23
C THR A 124 -9.82 -7.75 -10.18
N ARG A 125 -9.87 -6.84 -9.22
CA ARG A 125 -8.72 -6.05 -8.77
C ARG A 125 -8.26 -6.61 -7.43
N VAL A 126 -6.96 -6.73 -7.25
CA VAL A 126 -6.34 -7.20 -6.01
C VAL A 126 -5.49 -6.11 -5.38
N ASP A 127 -5.45 -6.09 -4.06
CA ASP A 127 -4.77 -5.04 -3.29
C ASP A 127 -3.29 -4.99 -3.64
N PHE A 128 -2.61 -6.15 -3.67
CA PHE A 128 -1.21 -6.26 -4.06
C PHE A 128 -0.96 -7.50 -4.92
N LEU A 129 -0.18 -7.35 -5.99
CA LEU A 129 0.32 -8.45 -6.82
C LEU A 129 1.84 -8.39 -6.96
N HIS A 130 2.52 -9.47 -6.58
CA HIS A 130 3.89 -9.75 -6.99
C HIS A 130 3.86 -10.65 -8.22
N ARG A 131 4.04 -10.06 -9.41
CA ARG A 131 3.77 -10.71 -10.70
C ARG A 131 4.71 -11.88 -10.97
N GLU A 132 6.01 -11.70 -10.73
CA GLU A 132 7.05 -12.71 -11.00
C GLU A 132 6.84 -14.00 -10.18
N SER A 133 6.34 -13.84 -8.97
CA SER A 133 6.10 -14.93 -8.03
C SER A 133 4.65 -15.43 -8.06
N ARG A 134 3.80 -14.83 -8.92
CA ARG A 134 2.34 -15.00 -8.98
C ARG A 134 1.69 -14.97 -7.58
N THR A 135 2.15 -14.10 -6.70
CA THR A 135 1.62 -13.98 -5.33
C THR A 135 0.75 -12.76 -5.20
N ILE A 136 -0.51 -12.98 -4.84
CA ILE A 136 -1.48 -11.97 -4.50
C ILE A 136 -1.50 -11.84 -2.97
N VAL A 137 -1.51 -10.61 -2.48
CA VAL A 137 -1.83 -10.32 -1.08
C VAL A 137 -3.14 -9.53 -1.05
N LEU A 138 -4.07 -10.02 -0.23
CA LEU A 138 -5.33 -9.35 0.06
C LEU A 138 -5.29 -8.87 1.51
N VAL A 139 -5.54 -7.58 1.73
CA VAL A 139 -5.55 -6.96 3.04
C VAL A 139 -7.00 -6.87 3.49
N ASP A 140 -7.38 -7.75 4.41
CA ASP A 140 -8.76 -7.88 4.87
C ASP A 140 -9.07 -6.77 5.88
N GLY A 141 -9.91 -5.82 5.46
CA GLY A 141 -10.63 -4.95 6.37
C GLY A 141 -11.75 -5.78 7.00
N PHE A 142 -11.61 -6.08 8.30
CA PHE A 142 -12.45 -6.93 9.15
C PHE A 142 -13.99 -6.74 9.04
N SER A 143 -14.49 -5.76 8.29
CA SER A 143 -15.88 -5.32 8.23
C SER A 143 -16.67 -5.70 6.96
N LYS A 144 -16.14 -6.49 6.02
CA LYS A 144 -16.94 -6.87 4.84
C LYS A 144 -17.84 -8.11 5.03
N TYR A 145 -17.72 -8.84 6.14
CA TYR A 145 -18.43 -10.10 6.36
C TYR A 145 -19.71 -9.99 7.19
N ALA A 146 -19.90 -8.91 7.94
CA ALA A 146 -21.05 -8.77 8.83
C ALA A 146 -22.37 -8.49 8.09
N ASP A 147 -22.33 -7.81 6.94
CA ASP A 147 -23.55 -7.22 6.33
C ASP A 147 -23.96 -7.78 4.96
N ASN A 148 -23.14 -8.65 4.33
CA ASN A 148 -23.20 -8.81 2.86
C ASN A 148 -23.91 -10.06 2.30
N GLY A 149 -24.53 -10.88 3.14
CA GLY A 149 -25.42 -11.98 2.72
C GLY A 149 -24.76 -13.11 1.89
N VAL A 150 -25.51 -14.21 1.71
CA VAL A 150 -25.02 -15.46 1.08
C VAL A 150 -24.51 -15.26 -0.37
N ARG A 151 -25.09 -14.30 -1.11
CA ARG A 151 -24.77 -14.09 -2.53
C ARG A 151 -23.40 -13.45 -2.75
N LEU A 152 -22.98 -12.52 -1.88
CA LEU A 152 -21.66 -11.89 -1.99
C LEU A 152 -20.57 -12.91 -1.63
N VAL A 153 -20.77 -13.68 -0.55
CA VAL A 153 -19.87 -14.76 -0.13
C VAL A 153 -19.64 -15.76 -1.27
N ARG A 154 -20.70 -16.21 -1.95
CA ARG A 154 -20.56 -17.11 -3.11
C ARG A 154 -19.77 -16.49 -4.27
N LYS A 155 -19.89 -15.19 -4.50
CA LYS A 155 -19.12 -14.48 -5.55
C LYS A 155 -17.64 -14.42 -5.16
N GLU A 156 -17.32 -14.09 -3.92
CA GLU A 156 -15.94 -14.06 -3.42
C GLU A 156 -15.27 -15.43 -3.48
N VAL A 157 -15.97 -16.50 -3.06
CA VAL A 157 -15.46 -17.87 -3.13
C VAL A 157 -15.16 -18.26 -4.58
N ARG A 158 -16.07 -18.00 -5.52
CA ARG A 158 -15.82 -18.28 -6.95
C ARG A 158 -14.63 -17.51 -7.49
N GLN A 159 -14.53 -16.22 -7.16
CA GLN A 159 -13.42 -15.38 -7.59
C GLN A 159 -12.08 -15.86 -7.02
N TYR A 160 -12.06 -16.23 -5.75
CA TYR A 160 -10.90 -16.81 -5.09
C TYR A 160 -10.46 -18.12 -5.76
N ASN A 161 -11.38 -19.05 -5.99
CA ASN A 161 -11.08 -20.30 -6.68
C ASN A 161 -10.55 -20.05 -8.09
N ARG A 162 -11.12 -19.08 -8.82
CA ARG A 162 -10.64 -18.75 -10.16
C ARG A 162 -9.22 -18.19 -10.17
N LEU A 163 -8.86 -17.38 -9.18
CA LEU A 163 -7.47 -16.91 -9.03
C LEU A 163 -6.50 -18.07 -8.77
N LEU A 164 -6.90 -19.07 -7.97
CA LEU A 164 -6.10 -20.27 -7.74
C LEU A 164 -5.95 -21.11 -9.02
N GLU A 165 -7.02 -21.29 -9.80
CA GLU A 165 -6.99 -21.98 -11.10
C GLU A 165 -6.09 -21.27 -12.11
N LEU A 166 -6.01 -19.94 -12.04
CA LEU A 166 -5.05 -19.15 -12.82
C LEU A 166 -3.60 -19.27 -12.27
N GLY A 167 -3.34 -20.12 -11.28
CA GLY A 167 -2.01 -20.37 -10.74
C GLY A 167 -1.47 -19.26 -9.86
N TYR A 168 -2.34 -18.40 -9.30
CA TYR A 168 -1.92 -17.46 -8.27
C TYR A 168 -1.90 -18.12 -6.90
N ARG A 169 -0.94 -17.71 -6.09
CA ARG A 169 -0.96 -17.93 -4.64
C ARG A 169 -1.56 -16.72 -3.97
N ILE A 170 -2.42 -16.94 -2.98
CA ILE A 170 -3.13 -15.86 -2.30
C ILE A 170 -2.78 -15.91 -0.82
N VAL A 171 -2.25 -14.80 -0.29
CA VAL A 171 -2.01 -14.60 1.13
C VAL A 171 -3.01 -13.55 1.61
N ARG A 172 -3.94 -13.94 2.48
CA ARG A 172 -4.86 -13.00 3.14
C ARG A 172 -4.26 -12.54 4.44
N LEU A 173 -4.15 -11.24 4.66
CA LEU A 173 -3.68 -10.65 5.92
C LEU A 173 -4.82 -9.91 6.59
N ASN A 174 -5.10 -10.22 7.86
CA ASN A 174 -6.04 -9.45 8.66
C ASN A 174 -5.36 -8.20 9.26
N PHE A 175 -6.15 -7.34 9.89
CA PHE A 175 -5.64 -6.10 10.47
C PHE A 175 -4.49 -6.30 11.47
N ASN A 176 -4.63 -7.24 12.41
CA ASN A 176 -3.63 -7.50 13.45
C ASN A 176 -2.32 -7.98 12.84
N GLU A 177 -2.40 -8.88 11.86
CA GLU A 177 -1.24 -9.40 11.14
C GLU A 177 -0.52 -8.30 10.37
N VAL A 178 -1.24 -7.32 9.82
CA VAL A 178 -0.64 -6.23 9.06
C VAL A 178 0.03 -5.20 9.97
N ILE A 179 -0.54 -4.88 11.14
CA ILE A 179 0.05 -3.91 12.05
C ILE A 179 1.25 -4.48 12.83
N ASN A 180 1.45 -5.80 12.83
CA ASN A 180 2.61 -6.46 13.42
C ASN A 180 3.56 -6.97 12.32
N LEU A 181 4.77 -6.41 12.25
CA LEU A 181 5.75 -6.76 11.22
C LEU A 181 6.15 -8.25 11.26
N GLU A 182 6.28 -8.83 12.45
CA GLU A 182 6.71 -10.21 12.62
C GLU A 182 5.61 -11.19 12.21
N GLU A 183 4.36 -10.93 12.61
CA GLU A 183 3.20 -11.73 12.18
C GLU A 183 3.00 -11.62 10.66
N CYS A 184 3.06 -10.41 10.11
CA CYS A 184 3.03 -10.16 8.67
C CYS A 184 4.07 -11.00 7.95
N ALA A 185 5.34 -10.92 8.37
CA ALA A 185 6.44 -11.63 7.74
C ALA A 185 6.31 -13.14 7.87
N THR A 186 5.95 -13.63 9.06
CA THR A 186 5.76 -15.06 9.34
C THR A 186 4.70 -15.65 8.44
N LYS A 187 3.54 -15.00 8.35
CA LYS A 187 2.45 -15.47 7.48
C LYS A 187 2.80 -15.34 6.00
N LEU A 188 3.35 -14.19 5.59
CA LEU A 188 3.70 -13.94 4.20
C LEU A 188 4.73 -14.96 3.70
N PHE A 189 5.84 -15.16 4.40
CA PHE A 189 6.88 -16.10 3.99
C PHE A 189 6.54 -17.56 4.30
N GLY A 190 5.67 -17.82 5.28
CA GLY A 190 5.17 -19.17 5.53
C GLY A 190 4.28 -19.66 4.40
N GLN A 191 3.41 -18.80 3.87
CA GLN A 191 2.51 -19.16 2.78
C GLN A 191 3.15 -18.97 1.38
N ALA A 192 4.06 -18.01 1.23
CA ALA A 192 4.75 -17.68 0.00
C ALA A 192 6.29 -17.62 0.19
N PRO A 193 6.96 -18.75 0.47
CA PRO A 193 8.38 -18.80 0.81
C PRO A 193 9.32 -18.31 -0.31
N HIS A 194 8.90 -18.47 -1.57
CA HIS A 194 9.63 -18.01 -2.74
C HIS A 194 9.76 -16.48 -2.81
N LEU A 195 8.94 -15.73 -2.07
CA LEU A 195 9.11 -14.28 -1.94
C LEU A 195 10.47 -13.89 -1.34
N ARG A 196 11.13 -14.78 -0.58
CA ARG A 196 12.45 -14.53 -0.02
C ARG A 196 13.51 -14.24 -1.09
N ALA A 197 13.35 -14.76 -2.31
CA ALA A 197 14.24 -14.49 -3.43
C ALA A 197 14.19 -13.03 -3.92
N PHE A 198 13.14 -12.27 -3.55
CA PHE A 198 12.92 -10.88 -3.98
C PHE A 198 13.21 -9.86 -2.87
N ILE A 199 13.86 -10.29 -1.79
CA ILE A 199 14.39 -9.41 -0.76
C ILE A 199 15.64 -8.75 -1.32
N ALA A 200 15.57 -7.45 -1.65
CA ALA A 200 16.71 -6.68 -2.16
C ALA A 200 17.88 -6.75 -1.16
N PRO A 201 19.16 -6.79 -1.54
CA PRO A 201 20.28 -6.90 -0.60
C PRO A 201 20.40 -5.69 0.35
N ARG A 202 21.05 -5.87 1.51
CA ARG A 202 21.43 -4.72 2.35
C ARG A 202 22.52 -3.94 1.61
N GLN A 203 22.30 -2.66 1.36
CA GLN A 203 23.43 -1.80 1.02
C GLN A 203 24.37 -1.77 2.23
N ARG A 204 25.59 -2.28 2.07
CA ARG A 204 26.65 -2.01 3.03
C ARG A 204 26.88 -0.51 2.96
N SER A 205 26.56 0.22 4.03
CA SER A 205 27.00 1.60 4.19
C SER A 205 28.52 1.59 4.15
N GLY A 206 29.08 1.96 2.99
CA GLY A 206 30.50 2.22 2.84
C GLY A 206 30.84 3.38 3.77
N VAL A 207 31.57 3.07 4.82
CA VAL A 207 32.33 4.07 5.56
C VAL A 207 33.35 4.63 4.57
N ARG A 208 33.19 5.88 4.19
CA ARG A 208 34.25 6.76 3.71
C ARG A 208 34.04 8.11 4.37
#